data_AF-A0A942MTT9-F1
#
_entry.id   AF-A0A942MTT9-F1
#
_cell.length_a   1.000
_cell.length_b   1.000
_cell.length_c   1.000
_cell.angle_alpha   90.00
_cell.angle_beta   90.00
_cell.angle_gamma   90.00
#
_symmetry.space_group_name_H-M   'P 1'
#
loop_
_entity.id
_entity.type
_entity.pdbx_description
1 polymer ?
#
loop_
_entity_poly.entity_id
_entity_poly.type
_entity_poly.pdbx_seq_one_letter_code
_entity_poly.pdbx_strand_id
1 'polypeptide(L)'
;QVADLPQKGGMVPVCNAFGETSIPGIYATGDVAGIEEASSAMIQGKIAGAAISLAQGYLSAEDFQLRYASYDHSLGQLREGTFGHENKGRTDLKTTDDGYPLSQFLFRKGYLADGELSHYPGVPTSERLNQELMPVIECIQNIPCNPCQDACPQGCIVIGSTITNLPAINQSAKCSGCGMCVVSCSGQAIFLVDVNYAPGYAAISLPYEFKPLPAVGTSGVALDRSGAILGEAEVISVRKTAVMDETAILTMKVPVQWAMSARFFKQL
;
A
#
# COMPACT_ATOMS: atom_id res chain seq x y z
N GLN A 1 20.22 -23.55 -15.32
CA GLN A 1 19.45 -24.58 -14.60
C GLN A 1 18.26 -23.88 -13.97
N VAL A 2 17.11 -24.53 -13.96
CA VAL A 2 15.91 -24.08 -13.24
C VAL A 2 15.62 -25.07 -12.12
N ALA A 3 15.06 -24.59 -11.01
CA ALA A 3 14.66 -25.39 -9.87
C ALA A 3 13.23 -25.05 -9.46
N ASP A 4 12.49 -26.07 -9.03
CA ASP A 4 11.18 -25.86 -8.41
C ASP A 4 11.38 -25.42 -6.96
N LEU A 5 11.15 -24.13 -6.70
CA LEU A 5 11.27 -23.51 -5.38
C LEU A 5 9.92 -22.87 -5.03
N PRO A 6 8.98 -23.61 -4.41
CA PRO A 6 7.64 -23.11 -4.08
C PRO A 6 7.65 -21.79 -3.30
N GLN A 7 8.62 -21.59 -2.40
CA GLN A 7 8.82 -20.35 -1.64
C GLN A 7 9.14 -19.12 -2.51
N LYS A 8 9.58 -19.34 -3.76
CA LYS A 8 9.84 -18.32 -4.77
C LYS A 8 8.74 -18.24 -5.84
N GLY A 9 7.65 -18.98 -5.70
CA GLY A 9 6.58 -19.04 -6.69
C GLY A 9 6.71 -20.20 -7.70
N GLY A 10 7.56 -21.19 -7.42
CA GLY A 10 7.68 -22.42 -8.22
C GLY A 10 8.97 -22.47 -9.04
N MET A 11 8.85 -22.77 -10.34
CA MET A 11 9.98 -22.96 -11.25
C MET A 11 10.72 -21.64 -11.53
N VAL A 12 11.93 -21.50 -10.99
CA VAL A 12 12.77 -20.30 -11.14
C VAL A 12 14.21 -20.64 -11.57
N PRO A 13 14.95 -19.73 -12.23
CA PRO A 13 16.37 -19.91 -12.51
C PRO A 13 17.20 -20.04 -11.23
N VAL A 14 18.13 -20.99 -11.20
CA VAL A 14 19.14 -21.07 -10.15
C VAL A 14 20.14 -19.95 -10.38
N CYS A 15 20.20 -19.01 -9.43
CA CYS A 15 21.05 -17.83 -9.50
C CYS A 15 22.00 -17.74 -8.29
N ASN A 16 23.16 -17.12 -8.47
CA ASN A 16 24.03 -16.72 -7.38
C ASN A 16 23.47 -15.47 -6.64
N ALA A 17 24.20 -14.97 -5.64
CA ALA A 17 23.79 -13.82 -4.83
C ALA A 17 23.60 -12.51 -5.65
N PHE A 18 24.17 -12.43 -6.86
CA PHE A 18 24.08 -11.26 -7.73
C PHE A 18 23.02 -11.39 -8.83
N GLY A 19 22.27 -12.51 -8.83
CA GLY A 19 21.29 -12.80 -9.87
C GLY A 19 21.87 -13.44 -11.13
N GLU A 20 23.16 -13.79 -11.16
CA GLU A 20 23.73 -14.50 -12.31
C GLU A 20 23.27 -15.95 -12.30
N THR A 21 22.75 -16.42 -13.43
CA THR A 21 22.27 -17.80 -13.59
C THR A 21 23.42 -18.79 -13.71
N SER A 22 23.10 -20.08 -13.83
CA SER A 22 24.11 -21.09 -14.15
C SER A 22 24.72 -20.96 -15.57
N ILE A 23 24.27 -20.03 -16.40
CA ILE A 23 24.87 -19.71 -17.69
C ILE A 23 25.64 -18.39 -17.51
N PRO A 24 26.99 -18.40 -17.62
CA PRO A 24 27.79 -17.20 -17.40
C PRO A 24 27.35 -16.02 -18.26
N GLY A 25 27.27 -14.84 -17.65
CA GLY A 25 26.85 -13.61 -18.32
C GLY A 25 25.33 -13.46 -18.52
N ILE A 26 24.52 -14.44 -18.10
CA ILE A 26 23.06 -14.33 -18.11
C ILE A 26 22.56 -14.11 -16.68
N TYR A 27 21.78 -13.06 -16.48
CA TYR A 27 21.23 -12.66 -15.17
C TYR A 27 19.70 -12.74 -15.17
N ALA A 28 19.13 -13.04 -14.00
CA ALA A 28 17.70 -13.04 -13.75
C ALA A 28 17.43 -12.21 -12.48
N THR A 29 16.55 -11.22 -12.59
CA THR A 29 16.23 -10.26 -11.51
C THR A 29 14.75 -9.92 -11.48
N GLY A 30 14.20 -9.63 -10.31
CA GLY A 30 12.78 -9.42 -10.12
C GLY A 30 12.02 -10.75 -10.13
N ASP A 31 10.74 -10.70 -10.49
CA ASP A 31 9.83 -11.84 -10.29
C ASP A 31 10.22 -13.11 -11.06
N VAL A 32 11.00 -12.98 -12.13
CA VAL A 32 11.55 -14.14 -12.84
C VAL A 32 12.52 -14.95 -11.96
N ALA A 33 13.19 -14.33 -11.00
CA ALA A 33 14.09 -14.98 -10.03
C ALA A 33 13.40 -15.39 -8.72
N GLY A 34 12.14 -15.00 -8.56
CA GLY A 34 11.26 -15.29 -7.44
C GLY A 34 10.27 -14.15 -7.20
N ILE A 35 8.99 -14.49 -7.01
CA ILE A 35 7.91 -13.50 -6.86
C ILE A 35 8.14 -12.67 -5.59
N GLU A 36 8.39 -11.37 -5.77
CA GLU A 36 8.55 -10.38 -4.71
C GLU A 36 7.76 -9.11 -5.08
N GLU A 37 8.12 -7.95 -4.52
CA GLU A 37 7.50 -6.67 -4.85
C GLU A 37 8.36 -5.83 -5.81
N ALA A 38 7.77 -4.79 -6.40
CA ALA A 38 8.43 -3.94 -7.38
C ALA A 38 9.74 -3.31 -6.87
N SER A 39 9.78 -2.84 -5.61
CA SER A 39 10.98 -2.25 -5.01
C SER A 39 12.11 -3.27 -4.86
N SER A 40 11.77 -4.49 -4.44
CA SER A 40 12.73 -5.60 -4.36
C SER A 40 13.28 -5.96 -5.74
N ALA A 41 12.43 -6.00 -6.77
CA ALA A 41 12.85 -6.24 -8.16
C ALA A 41 13.80 -5.15 -8.67
N MET A 42 13.52 -3.87 -8.39
CA MET A 42 14.41 -2.76 -8.77
C MET A 42 15.78 -2.87 -8.08
N ILE A 43 15.82 -3.21 -6.80
CA ILE A 43 17.09 -3.34 -6.05
C ILE A 43 17.88 -4.55 -6.55
N GLN A 44 17.24 -5.69 -6.79
CA GLN A 44 17.87 -6.85 -7.42
C GLN A 44 18.48 -6.50 -8.79
N GLY A 45 17.77 -5.70 -9.60
CA GLY A 45 18.30 -5.15 -10.86
C GLY A 45 19.55 -4.29 -10.66
N LYS A 46 19.59 -3.43 -9.63
CA LYS A 46 20.77 -2.63 -9.28
C LYS A 46 21.95 -3.50 -8.85
N ILE A 47 21.70 -4.56 -8.07
CA ILE A 47 22.72 -5.53 -7.65
C ILE A 47 23.32 -6.23 -8.88
N ALA A 48 22.48 -6.77 -9.77
CA ALA A 48 22.95 -7.42 -11.00
C ALA A 48 23.72 -6.45 -11.90
N GLY A 49 23.21 -5.21 -12.07
CA GLY A 49 23.89 -4.17 -12.84
C GLY A 49 25.27 -3.82 -12.29
N ALA A 50 25.42 -3.72 -10.97
CA ALA A 50 26.71 -3.51 -10.33
C ALA A 50 27.67 -4.68 -10.57
N ALA A 51 27.19 -5.93 -10.47
CA ALA A 51 27.99 -7.12 -10.71
C ALA A 51 28.45 -7.23 -12.17
N ILE A 52 27.56 -6.94 -13.12
CA ILE A 52 27.89 -6.87 -14.56
C ILE A 52 28.96 -5.80 -14.79
N SER A 53 28.82 -4.63 -14.17
CA SER A 53 29.75 -3.52 -14.35
C SER A 53 31.15 -3.85 -13.82
N LEU A 54 31.22 -4.55 -12.67
CA LEU A 54 32.47 -5.09 -12.14
C LEU A 54 33.09 -6.10 -13.10
N ALA A 55 32.31 -7.07 -13.59
CA ALA A 55 32.79 -8.12 -14.48
C ALA A 55 33.33 -7.58 -15.82
N GLN A 56 32.75 -6.48 -16.31
CA GLN A 56 33.17 -5.80 -17.55
C GLN A 56 34.28 -4.75 -17.33
N GLY A 57 34.73 -4.54 -16.09
CA GLY A 57 35.79 -3.58 -15.77
C GLY A 57 35.35 -2.10 -15.78
N TYR A 58 34.04 -1.83 -15.81
CA TYR A 58 33.49 -0.48 -15.70
C TYR A 58 33.29 0.00 -14.26
N LEU A 59 33.44 -0.89 -13.28
CA LEU A 59 33.33 -0.60 -11.86
C LEU A 59 34.51 -1.23 -11.09
N SER A 60 35.11 -0.47 -10.18
CA SER A 60 36.17 -1.01 -9.32
C SER A 60 35.61 -2.01 -8.31
N ALA A 61 36.45 -2.90 -7.78
CA ALA A 61 36.03 -3.82 -6.73
C ALA A 61 35.58 -3.09 -5.45
N GLU A 62 36.23 -1.97 -5.11
CA GLU A 62 35.87 -1.13 -3.96
C GLU A 62 34.49 -0.50 -4.13
N ASP A 63 34.23 0.14 -5.27
CA ASP A 63 32.93 0.76 -5.57
C ASP A 63 31.81 -0.28 -5.64
N PHE A 64 32.11 -1.46 -6.18
CA PHE A 64 31.16 -2.58 -6.19
C PHE A 64 30.76 -2.97 -4.76
N GLN A 65 31.72 -3.16 -3.86
CA GLN A 65 31.43 -3.56 -2.48
C GLN A 65 30.59 -2.51 -1.75
N LEU A 66 30.91 -1.23 -1.92
CA LEU A 66 30.13 -0.13 -1.34
C LEU A 66 28.68 -0.13 -1.84
N ARG A 67 28.48 -0.24 -3.15
CA ARG A 67 27.12 -0.29 -3.75
C ARG A 67 26.36 -1.54 -3.34
N TYR A 68 27.01 -2.70 -3.40
CA TYR A 68 26.41 -3.98 -3.03
C TYR A 68 25.96 -3.96 -1.57
N ALA A 69 26.80 -3.53 -0.64
CA ALA A 69 26.45 -3.45 0.77
C ALA A 69 25.23 -2.54 1.01
N SER A 70 25.16 -1.39 0.33
CA SER A 70 24.00 -0.50 0.41
C SER A 70 22.73 -1.15 -0.15
N TYR A 71 22.80 -1.80 -1.31
CA TYR A 71 21.65 -2.44 -1.94
C TYR A 71 21.17 -3.67 -1.17
N ASP A 72 22.09 -4.50 -0.68
CA ASP A 72 21.79 -5.67 0.14
C ASP A 72 21.11 -5.27 1.46
N HIS A 73 21.60 -4.20 2.11
CA HIS A 73 20.95 -3.63 3.28
C HIS A 73 19.51 -3.18 2.98
N SER A 74 19.30 -2.39 1.91
CA SER A 74 17.96 -1.95 1.52
C SER A 74 17.04 -3.11 1.14
N LEU A 75 17.56 -4.15 0.47
CA LEU A 75 16.78 -5.35 0.14
C LEU A 75 16.39 -6.13 1.40
N GLY A 76 17.26 -6.15 2.41
CA GLY A 76 16.96 -6.70 3.73
C GLY A 76 15.74 -6.04 4.36
N GLN A 77 15.71 -4.70 4.40
CA GLN A 77 14.59 -3.93 4.95
C GLN A 77 13.25 -4.22 4.25
N LEU A 78 13.27 -4.46 2.94
CA LEU A 78 12.05 -4.81 2.18
C LEU A 78 11.56 -6.25 2.44
N ARG A 79 12.41 -7.10 3.00
CA ARG A 79 12.10 -8.51 3.26
C ARG A 79 11.75 -8.79 4.72
N GLU A 80 11.77 -7.77 5.56
CA GLU A 80 11.36 -7.82 6.97
C GLU A 80 9.84 -7.86 7.14
N GLY A 81 9.41 -8.18 8.37
CA GLY A 81 8.02 -8.09 8.82
C GLY A 81 7.24 -9.41 8.78
N THR A 82 6.04 -9.40 9.38
CA THR A 82 5.14 -10.57 9.43
C THR A 82 4.86 -11.15 8.04
N PHE A 83 4.84 -10.32 7.00
CA PHE A 83 4.60 -10.72 5.61
C PHE A 83 5.89 -10.76 4.75
N GLY A 84 7.05 -10.69 5.40
CA GLY A 84 8.37 -10.74 4.79
C GLY A 84 8.73 -12.09 4.19
N HIS A 85 9.91 -12.17 3.58
CA HIS A 85 10.33 -13.31 2.75
C HIS A 85 10.40 -14.63 3.54
N GLU A 86 10.90 -14.57 4.78
CA GLU A 86 11.04 -15.72 5.67
C GLU A 86 9.72 -16.32 6.16
N ASN A 87 8.64 -15.54 6.09
CA ASN A 87 7.31 -15.94 6.54
C ASN A 87 6.39 -16.42 5.40
N LYS A 88 6.87 -16.42 4.15
CA LYS A 88 6.08 -16.89 2.99
C LYS A 88 5.61 -18.32 3.19
N GLY A 89 4.29 -18.53 3.05
CA GLY A 89 3.64 -19.84 3.17
C GLY A 89 3.34 -20.28 4.61
N ARG A 90 3.71 -19.49 5.63
CA ARG A 90 3.31 -19.77 7.02
C ARG A 90 1.82 -19.51 7.23
N THR A 91 1.18 -20.37 8.02
CA THR A 91 -0.23 -20.27 8.39
C THR A 91 -0.45 -20.25 9.90
N ASP A 92 0.62 -20.28 10.68
CA ASP A 92 0.61 -20.34 12.14
C ASP A 92 0.65 -18.94 12.81
N LEU A 93 0.97 -17.90 12.02
CA LEU A 93 0.95 -16.52 12.46
C LEU A 93 -0.49 -16.06 12.76
N LYS A 94 -0.66 -15.36 13.88
CA LYS A 94 -1.98 -14.90 14.35
C LYS A 94 -2.05 -13.39 14.59
N THR A 95 -0.90 -12.74 14.76
CA THR A 95 -0.80 -11.31 15.02
C THR A 95 0.20 -10.66 14.08
N THR A 96 0.03 -9.36 13.87
CA THR A 96 1.00 -8.45 13.25
C THR A 96 2.20 -8.26 14.19
N ASP A 97 3.28 -7.68 13.66
CA ASP A 97 4.46 -7.32 14.46
C ASP A 97 4.10 -6.30 15.56
N ASP A 98 3.14 -5.43 15.28
CA ASP A 98 2.59 -4.44 16.22
C ASP A 98 1.59 -5.04 17.24
N GLY A 99 1.31 -6.35 17.19
CA GLY A 99 0.46 -7.05 18.16
C GLY A 99 -1.05 -7.04 17.86
N TYR A 100 -1.48 -6.61 16.67
CA TYR A 100 -2.88 -6.66 16.24
C TYR A 100 -3.23 -8.03 15.66
N PRO A 101 -4.49 -8.51 15.79
CA PRO A 101 -4.89 -9.78 15.19
C PRO A 101 -4.81 -9.71 13.67
N LEU A 102 -4.32 -10.77 13.02
CA LEU A 102 -4.36 -10.88 11.57
C LEU A 102 -5.80 -11.09 11.08
N SER A 103 -6.21 -10.33 10.06
CA SER A 103 -7.53 -10.46 9.44
C SER A 103 -7.69 -11.81 8.75
N GLN A 104 -8.44 -12.71 9.39
CA GLN A 104 -8.85 -13.97 8.77
C GLN A 104 -9.85 -13.75 7.64
N PHE A 105 -10.59 -12.64 7.67
CA PHE A 105 -11.57 -12.32 6.66
C PHE A 105 -10.88 -11.88 5.36
N LEU A 106 -9.88 -10.99 5.45
CA LEU A 106 -9.02 -10.59 4.33
C LEU A 106 -8.41 -11.80 3.64
N PHE A 107 -7.78 -12.72 4.39
CA PHE A 107 -7.15 -13.90 3.80
C PHE A 107 -8.12 -14.85 3.10
N ARG A 108 -9.39 -14.90 3.54
CA ARG A 108 -10.41 -15.80 2.97
C ARG A 108 -11.23 -15.16 1.86
N LYS A 109 -11.43 -13.85 1.92
CA LYS A 109 -12.38 -13.12 1.07
C LYS A 109 -11.72 -12.08 0.15
N GLY A 110 -10.48 -11.69 0.44
CA GLY A 110 -9.73 -10.70 -0.32
C GLY A 110 -10.05 -9.25 0.01
N TYR A 111 -10.85 -8.99 1.05
CA TYR A 111 -11.18 -7.64 1.52
C TYR A 111 -11.46 -7.65 3.03
N LEU A 112 -11.45 -6.47 3.67
CA LEU A 112 -11.69 -6.34 5.12
C LEU A 112 -13.18 -6.37 5.47
N ALA A 113 -13.51 -6.95 6.63
CA ALA A 113 -14.84 -6.83 7.21
C ALA A 113 -15.01 -5.53 8.00
N ASP A 114 -16.21 -4.97 8.07
CA ASP A 114 -16.47 -3.75 8.85
C ASP A 114 -16.12 -3.92 10.34
N GLY A 115 -16.45 -5.09 10.90
CA GLY A 115 -16.28 -5.38 12.33
C GLY A 115 -14.84 -5.59 12.82
N GLU A 116 -13.85 -5.67 11.93
CA GLU A 116 -12.45 -5.83 12.32
C GLU A 116 -11.63 -4.54 12.24
N LEU A 117 -12.14 -3.52 11.54
CA LEU A 117 -11.41 -2.27 11.28
C LEU A 117 -11.02 -1.54 12.55
N SER A 118 -11.93 -1.49 13.54
CA SER A 118 -11.70 -0.79 14.81
C SER A 118 -10.55 -1.35 15.63
N HIS A 119 -10.03 -2.54 15.29
CA HIS A 119 -8.85 -3.08 15.97
C HIS A 119 -7.55 -2.38 15.53
N TYR A 120 -7.49 -1.83 14.32
CA TYR A 120 -6.24 -1.38 13.73
C TYR A 120 -5.95 0.10 14.02
N PRO A 121 -4.67 0.48 14.18
CA PRO A 121 -4.28 1.82 14.64
C PRO A 121 -4.50 2.90 13.57
N GLY A 122 -4.65 2.49 12.30
CA GLY A 122 -4.93 3.36 11.17
C GLY A 122 -6.40 3.81 11.08
N VAL A 123 -7.27 3.27 11.93
CA VAL A 123 -8.69 3.61 11.98
C VAL A 123 -8.93 4.54 13.18
N PRO A 124 -9.36 5.79 12.96
CA PRO A 124 -9.65 6.71 14.05
C PRO A 124 -10.84 6.21 14.89
N THR A 125 -10.90 6.61 16.16
CA THR A 125 -12.04 6.28 17.01
C THR A 125 -13.32 6.98 16.53
N SER A 126 -14.47 6.42 16.88
CA SER A 126 -15.77 7.00 16.54
C SER A 126 -15.93 8.43 17.06
N GLU A 127 -15.41 8.74 18.25
CA GLU A 127 -15.45 10.08 18.82
C GLU A 127 -14.75 11.09 17.91
N ARG A 128 -13.60 10.69 17.36
CA ARG A 128 -12.80 11.55 16.49
C ARG A 128 -13.40 11.71 15.10
N LEU A 129 -13.87 10.61 14.51
CA LEU A 129 -14.60 10.63 13.23
C LEU A 129 -15.84 11.54 13.30
N ASN A 130 -16.50 11.60 14.46
CA ASN A 130 -17.67 12.45 14.68
C ASN A 130 -17.35 13.93 14.94
N GLN A 131 -16.08 14.32 15.05
CA GLN A 131 -15.68 15.71 15.33
C GLN A 131 -15.05 16.39 14.12
N GLU A 132 -14.26 15.66 13.34
CA GLU A 132 -13.47 16.22 12.26
C GLU A 132 -13.32 15.21 11.11
N LEU A 133 -13.04 15.74 9.91
CA LEU A 133 -12.62 14.92 8.78
C LEU A 133 -11.31 14.21 9.14
N MET A 134 -11.28 12.89 8.95
CA MET A 134 -10.11 12.08 9.29
C MET A 134 -9.72 11.10 8.17
N PRO A 135 -8.41 10.82 8.00
CA PRO A 135 -7.98 9.68 7.23
C PRO A 135 -8.37 8.39 7.95
N VAL A 136 -8.95 7.45 7.21
CA VAL A 136 -9.19 6.06 7.58
C VAL A 136 -8.24 5.21 6.75
N ILE A 137 -7.38 4.45 7.40
CA ILE A 137 -6.31 3.69 6.77
C ILE A 137 -6.58 2.20 6.93
N GLU A 138 -6.76 1.53 5.81
CA GLU A 138 -7.09 0.10 5.70
C GLU A 138 -5.87 -0.74 5.30
N CYS A 139 -4.67 -0.23 5.58
CA CYS A 139 -3.41 -0.95 5.41
C CYS A 139 -3.07 -1.68 6.72
N ILE A 140 -3.43 -2.96 6.78
CA ILE A 140 -3.38 -3.76 8.02
C ILE A 140 -2.31 -4.87 8.01
N GLN A 141 -1.40 -4.84 7.05
CA GLN A 141 -0.34 -5.82 6.88
C GLN A 141 1.02 -5.16 7.08
N ASN A 142 1.94 -5.82 7.78
CA ASN A 142 3.32 -5.37 7.94
C ASN A 142 4.09 -5.49 6.61
N ILE A 143 3.88 -4.50 5.74
CA ILE A 143 4.54 -4.35 4.44
C ILE A 143 5.48 -3.14 4.49
N PRO A 144 6.64 -3.17 3.82
CA PRO A 144 7.67 -2.13 3.92
C PRO A 144 7.27 -0.86 3.16
N CYS A 145 6.40 -0.03 3.74
CA CYS A 145 5.76 1.08 3.04
C CYS A 145 5.51 2.27 3.98
N ASN A 146 6.05 3.44 3.65
CA ASN A 146 5.87 4.70 4.38
C ASN A 146 5.45 5.97 3.59
N PRO A 147 5.13 5.96 2.27
CA PRO A 147 4.74 7.18 1.54
C PRO A 147 3.62 8.00 2.20
N CYS A 148 2.65 7.36 2.88
CA CYS A 148 1.55 8.08 3.52
C CYS A 148 1.98 8.91 4.74
N GLN A 149 3.02 8.48 5.46
CA GLN A 149 3.64 9.27 6.52
C GLN A 149 4.38 10.46 5.90
N ASP A 150 5.25 10.20 4.93
CA ASP A 150 6.12 11.22 4.32
C ASP A 150 5.31 12.28 3.55
N ALA A 151 4.20 11.88 2.93
CA ALA A 151 3.32 12.77 2.18
C ALA A 151 2.40 13.62 3.08
N CYS A 152 2.29 13.33 4.39
CA CYS A 152 1.37 14.04 5.27
C CYS A 152 2.02 15.29 5.89
N PRO A 153 1.70 16.52 5.43
CA PRO A 153 2.31 17.73 5.97
C PRO A 153 1.90 18.04 7.42
N GLN A 154 0.80 17.42 7.89
CA GLN A 154 0.28 17.61 9.24
C GLN A 154 0.79 16.54 10.23
N GLY A 155 1.51 15.52 9.75
CA GLY A 155 1.95 14.40 10.61
C GLY A 155 0.80 13.60 11.22
N CYS A 156 -0.33 13.48 10.52
CA CYS A 156 -1.50 12.73 10.98
C CYS A 156 -1.31 11.20 10.95
N ILE A 157 -0.37 10.72 10.15
CA ILE A 157 -0.10 9.29 9.93
C ILE A 157 1.32 9.01 10.38
N VAL A 158 1.50 8.00 11.23
CA VAL A 158 2.78 7.61 11.81
C VAL A 158 3.00 6.12 11.63
N ILE A 159 4.12 5.76 11.02
CA ILE A 159 4.65 4.40 10.87
C ILE A 159 5.93 4.26 11.71
N GLY A 160 6.73 5.33 11.75
CA GLY A 160 8.00 5.37 12.48
C GLY A 160 9.20 5.06 11.58
N SER A 161 10.30 4.62 12.20
CA SER A 161 11.54 4.27 11.51
C SER A 161 11.53 2.87 10.92
N THR A 162 10.73 1.97 11.49
CA THR A 162 10.54 0.62 10.98
C THR A 162 9.39 0.67 9.97
N ILE A 163 9.74 0.70 8.68
CA ILE A 163 8.79 0.94 7.58
C ILE A 163 7.74 -0.17 7.42
N THR A 164 7.91 -1.30 8.11
CA THR A 164 6.97 -2.42 8.14
C THR A 164 5.92 -2.30 9.23
N ASN A 165 6.00 -1.32 10.14
CA ASN A 165 4.97 -1.10 11.15
C ASN A 165 3.63 -0.73 10.51
N LEU A 166 2.51 -1.07 11.17
CA LEU A 166 1.21 -0.59 10.71
C LEU A 166 1.12 0.95 10.80
N PRO A 167 0.51 1.62 9.79
CA PRO A 167 0.25 3.04 9.87
C PRO A 167 -0.76 3.34 10.98
N ALA A 168 -0.38 4.23 11.88
CA ALA A 168 -1.17 4.67 13.03
C ALA A 168 -1.63 6.12 12.87
N ILE A 169 -2.82 6.41 13.39
CA ILE A 169 -3.34 7.77 13.47
C ILE A 169 -2.69 8.52 14.65
N ASN A 170 -2.03 9.65 14.36
CA ASN A 170 -1.53 10.56 15.38
C ASN A 170 -2.70 11.29 16.04
N GLN A 171 -2.91 11.03 17.33
CA GLN A 171 -4.04 11.58 18.09
C GLN A 171 -3.96 13.09 18.35
N SER A 172 -2.78 13.69 18.22
CA SER A 172 -2.57 15.12 18.50
C SER A 172 -2.53 16.01 17.25
N ALA A 173 -2.35 15.42 16.07
CA ALA A 173 -2.29 16.15 14.80
C ALA A 173 -3.68 16.44 14.25
N LYS A 174 -3.88 17.54 13.52
CA LYS A 174 -5.18 17.89 12.90
C LYS A 174 -5.12 17.69 11.39
N CYS A 175 -6.06 16.94 10.82
CA CYS A 175 -6.09 16.70 9.38
C CYS A 175 -6.62 17.93 8.63
N SER A 176 -5.94 18.33 7.56
CA SER A 176 -6.40 19.42 6.67
C SER A 176 -7.28 18.95 5.52
N GLY A 177 -7.46 17.64 5.33
CA GLY A 177 -8.19 17.08 4.18
C GLY A 177 -7.48 17.27 2.83
N CYS A 178 -6.17 17.55 2.82
CA CYS A 178 -5.41 17.78 1.58
C CYS A 178 -5.42 16.57 0.63
N GLY A 179 -5.49 15.35 1.18
CA GLY A 179 -5.57 14.10 0.42
C GLY A 179 -4.25 13.63 -0.19
N MET A 180 -3.11 14.20 0.20
CA MET A 180 -1.80 13.73 -0.26
C MET A 180 -1.54 12.27 0.12
N CYS A 181 -1.93 11.85 1.33
CA CYS A 181 -1.85 10.45 1.73
C CYS A 181 -2.72 9.52 0.87
N VAL A 182 -3.83 10.02 0.32
CA VAL A 182 -4.74 9.24 -0.54
C VAL A 182 -4.07 8.93 -1.87
N VAL A 183 -3.48 9.95 -2.52
CA VAL A 183 -2.82 9.78 -3.83
C VAL A 183 -1.46 9.11 -3.74
N SER A 184 -0.72 9.31 -2.63
CA SER A 184 0.59 8.68 -2.43
C SER A 184 0.51 7.23 -1.97
N CYS A 185 -0.68 6.73 -1.60
CA CYS A 185 -0.86 5.35 -1.19
C CYS A 185 -0.90 4.42 -2.40
N SER A 186 0.20 3.71 -2.66
CA SER A 186 0.30 2.70 -3.72
C SER A 186 -0.72 1.58 -3.60
N GLY A 187 -1.16 1.26 -2.37
CA GLY A 187 -2.19 0.27 -2.09
C GLY A 187 -3.63 0.80 -2.15
N GLN A 188 -3.85 2.09 -2.43
CA GLN A 188 -5.17 2.73 -2.48
C GLN A 188 -6.04 2.47 -1.23
N ALA A 189 -5.39 2.34 -0.07
CA ALA A 189 -6.01 1.90 1.17
C ALA A 189 -6.37 3.06 2.14
N ILE A 190 -6.35 4.30 1.67
CA ILE A 190 -6.59 5.49 2.50
C ILE A 190 -7.78 6.28 1.99
N PHE A 191 -8.71 6.58 2.89
CA PHE A 191 -9.94 7.30 2.62
C PHE A 191 -10.02 8.51 3.54
N LEU A 192 -10.40 9.69 3.04
CA LEU A 192 -10.78 10.79 3.93
C LEU A 192 -12.27 10.72 4.18
N VAL A 193 -12.67 10.58 5.44
CA VAL A 193 -14.07 10.45 5.85
C VAL A 193 -14.47 11.66 6.67
N ASP A 194 -15.54 12.31 6.24
CA ASP A 194 -16.24 13.36 6.97
C ASP A 194 -17.70 12.92 7.17
N VAL A 195 -18.02 12.48 8.39
CA VAL A 195 -19.37 12.01 8.73
C VAL A 195 -20.38 13.15 8.94
N ASN A 196 -19.90 14.39 9.05
CA ASN A 196 -20.69 15.58 9.33
C ASN A 196 -20.83 16.51 8.12
N TYR A 197 -20.51 16.01 6.91
CA TYR A 197 -20.54 16.81 5.69
C TYR A 197 -21.87 17.54 5.47
N ALA A 198 -23.00 16.86 5.67
CA ALA A 198 -24.33 17.45 5.63
C ALA A 198 -25.34 16.65 6.48
N PRO A 199 -26.51 17.21 6.85
CA PRO A 199 -27.50 16.49 7.65
C PRO A 199 -27.91 15.15 7.01
N GLY A 200 -27.54 14.03 7.66
CA GLY A 200 -27.81 12.67 7.19
C GLY A 200 -26.83 12.11 6.14
N TYR A 201 -25.79 12.87 5.76
CA TYR A 201 -24.84 12.50 4.72
C TYR A 201 -23.38 12.65 5.17
N ALA A 202 -22.55 11.72 4.71
CA ALA A 202 -21.10 11.78 4.83
C ALA A 202 -20.46 12.10 3.47
N ALA A 203 -19.25 12.65 3.50
CA ALA A 203 -18.36 12.77 2.35
C ALA A 203 -17.18 11.80 2.49
N ILE A 204 -16.88 11.06 1.44
CA ILE A 204 -15.77 10.12 1.38
C ILE A 204 -14.90 10.48 0.20
N SER A 205 -13.64 10.84 0.46
CA SER A 205 -12.63 11.06 -0.58
C SER A 205 -11.77 9.81 -0.74
N LEU A 206 -11.66 9.33 -1.97
CA LEU A 206 -11.00 8.09 -2.35
C LEU A 206 -10.07 8.31 -3.56
N PRO A 207 -9.03 7.47 -3.74
CA PRO A 207 -8.22 7.52 -4.94
C PRO A 207 -9.05 7.01 -6.12
N TYR A 208 -8.96 7.69 -7.26
CA TYR A 208 -9.72 7.36 -8.46
C TYR A 208 -8.82 7.40 -9.70
N GLU A 209 -8.54 6.22 -10.25
CA GLU A 209 -7.59 6.02 -11.36
C GLU A 209 -8.28 5.57 -12.65
N PHE A 210 -9.60 5.70 -12.73
CA PHE A 210 -10.39 5.33 -13.92
C PHE A 210 -10.63 6.54 -14.84
N LYS A 211 -10.70 6.27 -16.14
CA LYS A 211 -11.09 7.24 -17.18
C LYS A 211 -12.39 6.79 -17.86
N PRO A 212 -13.28 7.74 -18.25
CA PRO A 212 -13.20 9.18 -18.01
C PRO A 212 -13.42 9.53 -16.52
N LEU A 213 -12.90 10.68 -16.09
CA LEU A 213 -13.19 11.20 -14.74
C LEU A 213 -14.65 11.68 -14.70
N PRO A 214 -15.45 11.27 -13.69
CA PRO A 214 -16.80 11.78 -13.51
C PRO A 214 -16.82 13.31 -13.32
N ALA A 215 -17.86 13.97 -13.80
CA ALA A 215 -18.08 15.38 -13.50
C ALA A 215 -18.67 15.55 -12.09
N VAL A 216 -18.44 16.70 -11.46
CA VAL A 216 -19.14 17.07 -10.22
C VAL A 216 -20.66 17.12 -10.50
N GLY A 217 -21.46 16.58 -9.59
CA GLY A 217 -22.90 16.38 -9.73
C GLY A 217 -23.29 15.05 -10.40
N THR A 218 -22.32 14.25 -10.86
CA THR A 218 -22.62 12.93 -11.44
C THR A 218 -23.23 12.02 -10.38
N SER A 219 -24.43 11.50 -10.66
CA SER A 219 -25.07 10.46 -9.86
C SER A 219 -24.55 9.07 -10.24
N GLY A 220 -24.49 8.18 -9.26
CA GLY A 220 -24.10 6.80 -9.45
C GLY A 220 -24.41 5.99 -8.19
N VAL A 221 -23.63 4.95 -7.96
CA VAL A 221 -23.74 4.12 -6.76
C VAL A 221 -22.42 4.04 -6.01
N ALA A 222 -22.51 4.02 -4.69
CA ALA A 222 -21.41 3.66 -3.80
C ALA A 222 -21.31 2.13 -3.72
N LEU A 223 -20.09 1.62 -3.79
CA LEU A 223 -19.78 0.21 -3.56
C LEU A 223 -19.05 0.02 -2.24
N ASP A 224 -19.28 -1.11 -1.59
CA ASP A 224 -18.51 -1.54 -0.43
C ASP A 224 -17.16 -2.17 -0.83
N ARG A 225 -16.42 -2.67 0.17
CA ARG A 225 -15.11 -3.35 -0.02
C ARG A 225 -15.17 -4.61 -0.87
N SER A 226 -16.33 -5.25 -0.97
CA SER A 226 -16.54 -6.42 -1.82
C SER A 226 -16.93 -6.05 -3.25
N GLY A 227 -17.23 -4.77 -3.50
CA GLY A 227 -17.80 -4.28 -4.75
C GLY A 227 -19.33 -4.38 -4.80
N ALA A 228 -20.00 -4.75 -3.70
CA ALA A 228 -21.45 -4.79 -3.63
C ALA A 228 -22.03 -3.37 -3.57
N ILE A 229 -23.19 -3.18 -4.19
CA ILE A 229 -23.88 -1.89 -4.21
C ILE A 229 -24.45 -1.60 -2.83
N LEU A 230 -24.07 -0.46 -2.26
CA LEU A 230 -24.67 0.08 -1.04
C LEU A 230 -25.92 0.90 -1.37
N GLY A 231 -25.81 1.77 -2.37
CA GLY A 231 -26.93 2.56 -2.90
C GLY A 231 -26.44 3.86 -3.55
N GLU A 232 -27.33 4.84 -3.65
CA GLU A 232 -27.06 6.08 -4.41
C GLU A 232 -25.91 6.90 -3.82
N ALA A 233 -25.09 7.44 -4.71
CA ALA A 233 -24.00 8.34 -4.39
C ALA A 233 -23.92 9.48 -5.42
N GLU A 234 -23.42 10.62 -4.99
CA GLU A 234 -23.21 11.79 -5.85
C GLU A 234 -21.74 12.24 -5.77
N VAL A 235 -21.11 12.50 -6.91
CA VAL A 235 -19.78 13.08 -6.96
C VAL A 235 -19.85 14.56 -6.59
N ILE A 236 -19.24 14.95 -5.47
CA ILE A 236 -19.24 16.34 -4.98
C ILE A 236 -17.91 17.05 -5.21
N SER A 237 -16.83 16.32 -5.46
CA SER A 237 -15.53 16.90 -5.82
C SER A 237 -14.70 15.92 -6.63
N VAL A 238 -13.92 16.44 -7.58
CA VAL A 238 -12.84 15.71 -8.26
C VAL A 238 -11.62 16.61 -8.30
N ARG A 239 -10.55 16.22 -7.63
CA ARG A 239 -9.27 16.96 -7.60
C ARG A 239 -8.21 16.16 -8.34
N LYS A 240 -7.55 16.80 -9.31
CA LYS A 240 -6.37 16.26 -9.98
C LYS A 240 -5.39 17.41 -10.25
N THR A 241 -4.18 17.30 -9.73
CA THR A 241 -3.10 18.26 -9.98
C THR A 241 -1.86 17.52 -10.48
N ALA A 242 -0.87 18.23 -11.02
CA ALA A 242 0.35 17.60 -11.53
C ALA A 242 1.12 16.81 -10.47
N VAL A 243 1.05 17.22 -9.20
CA VAL A 243 1.72 16.56 -8.07
C VAL A 243 1.07 15.21 -7.72
N MET A 244 -0.19 14.98 -8.12
CA MET A 244 -0.92 13.76 -7.82
C MET A 244 -0.60 12.59 -8.77
N ASP A 245 0.33 12.79 -9.71
CA ASP A 245 0.87 11.77 -10.63
C ASP A 245 -0.21 10.84 -11.23
N GLU A 246 -1.09 11.44 -12.03
CA GLU A 246 -2.23 10.79 -12.69
C GLU A 246 -3.38 10.27 -11.80
N THR A 247 -3.18 10.04 -10.50
CA THR A 247 -4.24 9.65 -9.55
C THR A 247 -5.13 10.84 -9.20
N ALA A 248 -6.45 10.72 -9.39
CA ALA A 248 -7.40 11.75 -8.94
C ALA A 248 -7.92 11.43 -7.54
N ILE A 249 -8.36 12.46 -6.81
CA ILE A 249 -9.16 12.29 -5.60
C ILE A 249 -10.61 12.57 -5.97
N LEU A 250 -11.44 11.54 -5.90
CA LEU A 250 -12.88 11.68 -6.04
C LEU A 250 -13.51 11.73 -4.65
N THR A 251 -14.33 12.74 -4.40
CA THR A 251 -15.16 12.82 -3.19
C THR A 251 -16.60 12.53 -3.55
N MET A 252 -17.19 11.51 -2.93
CA MET A 252 -18.60 11.16 -3.07
C MET A 252 -19.37 11.47 -1.80
N LYS A 253 -20.62 11.95 -1.98
CA LYS A 253 -21.62 12.12 -0.93
C LYS A 253 -22.46 10.85 -0.84
N VAL A 254 -22.60 10.32 0.37
CA VAL A 254 -23.40 9.10 0.65
C VAL A 254 -24.19 9.29 1.95
N PRO A 255 -25.32 8.57 2.15
CA PRO A 255 -25.95 8.44 3.47
C PRO A 255 -24.92 8.12 4.57
N VAL A 256 -25.03 8.79 5.72
CA VAL A 256 -24.02 8.72 6.81
C VAL A 256 -23.78 7.29 7.31
N GLN A 257 -24.78 6.42 7.24
CA GLN A 257 -24.67 5.00 7.60
C GLN A 257 -23.63 4.23 6.77
N TRP A 258 -23.22 4.75 5.61
CA TRP A 258 -22.21 4.15 4.74
C TRP A 258 -20.83 4.80 4.85
N ALA A 259 -20.64 5.77 5.76
CA ALA A 259 -19.38 6.52 5.91
C ALA A 259 -18.14 5.60 6.03
N MET A 260 -18.29 4.52 6.79
CA MET A 260 -17.22 3.54 7.03
C MET A 260 -17.27 2.31 6.13
N SER A 261 -18.24 2.19 5.21
CA SER A 261 -18.40 1.02 4.34
C SER A 261 -18.19 1.33 2.86
N ALA A 262 -18.52 2.54 2.41
CA ALA A 262 -18.41 2.91 1.00
C ALA A 262 -16.95 3.20 0.60
N ARG A 263 -16.46 2.50 -0.41
CA ARG A 263 -15.04 2.48 -0.82
C ARG A 263 -14.80 2.68 -2.30
N PHE A 264 -15.85 2.73 -3.11
CA PHE A 264 -15.73 3.04 -4.52
C PHE A 264 -16.99 3.72 -5.07
N PHE A 265 -16.82 4.54 -6.12
CA PHE A 265 -17.92 5.14 -6.86
C PHE A 265 -18.02 4.52 -8.25
N LYS A 266 -19.22 4.03 -8.60
CA LYS A 266 -19.54 3.53 -9.94
C LYS A 266 -20.61 4.42 -10.58
N GLN A 267 -20.28 5.01 -11.71
CA GLN A 267 -21.25 5.72 -12.55
C GLN A 267 -22.25 4.72 -13.15
N LEU A 268 -23.53 5.11 -13.19
CA LEU A 268 -24.60 4.37 -13.85
C LEU A 268 -24.69 4.69 -15.34
#